data_AF-J0LDG5-F1
#
_entry.id   AF-J0LDG5-F1
#
_cell.length_a   1.000
_cell.length_b   1.000
_cell.length_c   1.000
_cell.angle_alpha   90.00
_cell.angle_beta   90.00
_cell.angle_gamma   90.00
#
_symmetry.space_group_name_H-M   'P 1'
#
loop_
_entity.id
_entity.type
_entity.pdbx_description
1 polymer ?
#
loop_
_entity_poly.entity_id
_entity_poly.type
_entity_poly.pdbx_seq_one_letter_code
_entity_poly.pdbx_strand_id
1 'polypeptide(L)'
;MTPPLLREAFATILQDMRWQLADATPRRILHNAGFMTNLRRMLQWGSRPDDPPLSELHPSLGNLDHVAYLINDIRQPLFPQGTDFHGAQDLLQQHLQLPVEQQYIRYAEELQLPGSAKRDRMVICMFPEQSQRLLDSKRVEVDIAFKRVTSWYEFEMVAWDDETCRSMTLCRAFLTSMTAEAHLALYRQIFAIAEKDTGRKPRFHHLHGDGFEVWTADDDKGHALGLGKFLQELAQSLDDPDRYEPHKRLCDLTPYEHLARFLRLCLVHFKRNIKKLEHRVTTQVYQAMLSLAACETHADFNGACTLIRSGGKAAANWLKEKELFGLAALYHPLSKIPLELWLAGNPTTNGVEQKHRDINRDGKGLTLLGGINRGMQHDIRERSQAELARNEGVDSRYKTSTPAHRQYRRIQRAIRTEKRKLLADGDSGVNPPKAKRSAAAPTARAVCTSSSTAVNNTPSYLTTVPIPVHAEFAQPSELTE
;
A
#
# COMPACT_ATOMS: atom_id res chain seq x y z
N MET A 1 38.43 -17.04 -12.40
CA MET A 1 37.27 -17.96 -12.40
C MET A 1 37.04 -18.45 -10.97
N THR A 2 35.79 -18.61 -10.50
CA THR A 2 35.52 -19.17 -9.16
C THR A 2 35.67 -20.70 -9.18
N PRO A 3 36.43 -21.31 -8.25
CA PRO A 3 36.57 -22.76 -8.15
C PRO A 3 35.21 -23.49 -8.02
N PRO A 4 35.05 -24.69 -8.59
CA PRO A 4 33.78 -25.43 -8.57
C PRO A 4 33.20 -25.65 -7.17
N LEU A 5 34.00 -26.12 -6.22
CA LEU A 5 33.56 -26.34 -4.82
C LEU A 5 33.03 -25.06 -4.16
N LEU A 6 33.66 -23.91 -4.43
CA LEU A 6 33.20 -22.62 -3.89
C LEU A 6 31.94 -22.13 -4.61
N ARG A 7 31.78 -22.46 -5.89
CA ARG A 7 30.53 -22.19 -6.63
C ARG A 7 29.38 -23.00 -6.05
N GLU A 8 29.57 -24.28 -5.76
CA GLU A 8 28.57 -25.15 -5.13
C GLU A 8 28.18 -24.68 -3.73
N ALA A 9 29.16 -24.29 -2.93
CA ALA A 9 28.89 -23.74 -1.60
C ALA A 9 28.12 -22.41 -1.69
N PHE A 10 28.52 -21.52 -2.60
CA PHE A 10 27.79 -20.28 -2.87
C PHE A 10 26.36 -20.53 -3.37
N ALA A 11 26.19 -21.54 -4.23
CA ALA A 11 24.88 -21.96 -4.73
C ALA A 11 23.96 -22.45 -3.62
N THR A 12 24.48 -23.27 -2.72
CA THR A 12 23.73 -23.78 -1.55
C THR A 12 23.21 -22.63 -0.69
N ILE A 13 24.06 -21.64 -0.37
CA ILE A 13 23.63 -20.46 0.42
C ILE A 13 22.55 -19.66 -0.32
N LEU A 14 22.67 -19.50 -1.64
CA LEU A 14 21.68 -18.77 -2.44
C LEU A 14 20.34 -19.51 -2.53
N GLN A 15 20.36 -20.85 -2.60
CA GLN A 15 19.15 -21.67 -2.61
C GLN A 15 18.38 -21.58 -1.28
N ASP A 16 19.09 -21.45 -0.15
CA ASP A 16 18.48 -21.23 1.17
C ASP A 16 17.67 -19.92 1.27
N MET A 17 17.89 -18.97 0.35
CA MET A 17 17.08 -17.75 0.27
C MET A 17 15.63 -18.02 -0.21
N ARG A 18 15.35 -19.23 -0.73
CA ARG A 18 14.03 -19.64 -1.23
C ARG A 18 13.48 -18.63 -2.25
N TRP A 19 12.21 -18.24 -2.10
CA TRP A 19 11.54 -17.26 -2.97
C TRP A 19 12.28 -15.91 -3.06
N GLN A 20 13.12 -15.55 -2.07
CA GLN A 20 13.88 -14.29 -2.10
C GLN A 20 14.96 -14.29 -3.19
N LEU A 21 15.37 -15.46 -3.67
CA LEU A 21 16.28 -15.59 -4.81
C LEU A 21 15.70 -14.97 -6.08
N ALA A 22 14.37 -14.95 -6.25
CA ALA A 22 13.70 -14.31 -7.39
C ALA A 22 14.07 -12.83 -7.55
N ASP A 23 14.48 -12.18 -6.47
CA ASP A 23 14.81 -10.76 -6.41
C ASP A 23 16.27 -10.50 -6.00
N ALA A 24 17.10 -11.55 -5.97
CA ALA A 24 18.49 -11.46 -5.57
C ALA A 24 19.32 -10.63 -6.56
N THR A 25 20.17 -9.79 -5.97
CA THR A 25 21.23 -9.03 -6.66
C THR A 25 22.47 -9.08 -5.77
N PRO A 26 23.69 -8.83 -6.30
CA PRO A 26 24.90 -8.84 -5.49
C PRO A 26 24.78 -7.98 -4.22
N ARG A 27 24.12 -6.81 -4.33
CA ARG A 27 23.86 -5.94 -3.18
C ARG A 27 22.82 -6.50 -2.22
N ARG A 28 21.73 -7.11 -2.71
CA ARG A 28 20.64 -7.61 -1.85
C ARG A 28 21.03 -8.86 -1.07
N ILE A 29 21.86 -9.74 -1.63
CA ILE A 29 22.33 -10.93 -0.91
C ILE A 29 23.20 -10.52 0.30
N LEU A 30 24.00 -9.46 0.16
CA LEU A 30 24.79 -8.90 1.27
C LEU A 30 23.95 -8.23 2.37
N HIS A 31 22.72 -7.85 2.07
CA HIS A 31 21.77 -7.34 3.08
C HIS A 31 20.83 -8.43 3.61
N ASN A 32 20.94 -9.67 3.13
CA ASN A 32 20.11 -10.78 3.58
C ASN A 32 20.76 -11.44 4.80
N ALA A 33 20.06 -11.42 5.94
CA ALA A 33 20.58 -11.95 7.20
C ALA A 33 20.87 -13.47 7.15
N GLY A 34 20.03 -14.24 6.45
CA GLY A 34 20.23 -15.68 6.27
C GLY A 34 21.49 -15.97 5.45
N PHE A 35 21.62 -15.30 4.30
CA PHE A 35 22.81 -15.36 3.46
C PHE A 35 24.08 -14.99 4.24
N MET A 36 24.07 -13.85 4.94
CA MET A 36 25.23 -13.38 5.70
C MET A 36 25.57 -14.29 6.89
N THR A 37 24.57 -14.91 7.53
CA THR A 37 24.82 -15.88 8.61
C THR A 37 25.54 -17.12 8.07
N ASN A 38 25.09 -17.65 6.95
CA ASN A 38 25.74 -18.80 6.30
C ASN A 38 27.14 -18.44 5.79
N LEU A 39 27.33 -17.26 5.19
CA LEU A 39 28.63 -16.78 4.73
C LEU A 39 29.62 -16.64 5.90
N ARG A 40 29.20 -16.01 7.02
CA ARG A 40 30.03 -15.89 8.22
C ARG A 40 30.39 -17.27 8.79
N ARG A 41 29.45 -18.23 8.80
CA ARG A 41 29.72 -19.59 9.25
C ARG A 41 30.77 -20.28 8.38
N MET A 42 30.65 -20.18 7.06
CA MET A 42 31.62 -20.77 6.12
C MET A 42 33.01 -20.18 6.27
N LEU A 43 33.11 -18.88 6.50
CA LEU A 43 34.39 -18.17 6.67
C LEU A 43 34.92 -18.18 8.11
N GLN A 44 34.20 -18.81 9.05
CA GLN A 44 34.49 -18.74 10.49
C GLN A 44 34.63 -17.29 11.00
N TRP A 45 33.78 -16.40 10.47
CA TRP A 45 33.82 -14.94 10.64
C TRP A 45 33.10 -14.47 11.91
N GLY A 46 33.59 -14.88 13.08
CA GLY A 46 32.96 -14.61 14.38
C GLY A 46 33.66 -13.60 15.28
N SER A 47 34.93 -13.30 15.04
CA SER A 47 35.77 -12.46 15.92
C SER A 47 35.86 -10.99 15.50
N ARG A 48 35.23 -10.63 14.37
CA ARG A 48 35.32 -9.31 13.75
C ARG A 48 34.01 -8.53 13.90
N PRO A 49 34.07 -7.20 14.11
CA PRO A 49 32.88 -6.35 14.19
C PRO A 49 32.25 -6.05 12.82
N ASP A 50 32.98 -6.29 11.73
CA ASP A 50 32.56 -6.04 10.35
C ASP A 50 32.06 -7.31 9.64
N ASP A 51 31.23 -7.08 8.61
CA ASP A 51 30.69 -8.14 7.76
C ASP A 51 31.67 -8.56 6.66
N PRO A 52 31.83 -9.87 6.37
CA PRO A 52 32.75 -10.33 5.35
C PRO A 52 32.28 -9.87 3.96
N PRO A 53 33.14 -9.21 3.16
CA PRO A 53 32.84 -9.03 1.75
C PRO A 53 32.92 -10.37 1.01
N LEU A 54 32.25 -10.48 -0.14
CA LEU A 54 32.26 -11.72 -0.95
C LEU A 54 33.65 -12.13 -1.42
N SER A 55 34.58 -11.17 -1.55
CA SER A 55 35.98 -11.43 -1.94
C SER A 55 36.73 -12.30 -0.93
N GLU A 56 36.30 -12.34 0.33
CA GLU A 56 36.89 -13.23 1.36
C GLU A 56 36.57 -14.70 1.11
N LEU A 57 35.44 -14.99 0.44
CA LEU A 57 35.15 -16.34 -0.03
C LEU A 57 36.02 -16.70 -1.22
N HIS A 58 36.16 -15.78 -2.18
CA HIS A 58 37.11 -15.90 -3.29
C HIS A 58 37.31 -14.55 -3.99
N PRO A 59 38.55 -14.16 -4.37
CA PRO A 59 38.81 -12.85 -4.98
C PRO A 59 37.93 -12.52 -6.20
N SER A 60 37.57 -13.52 -7.01
CA SER A 60 36.69 -13.30 -8.18
C SER A 60 35.29 -12.79 -7.82
N LEU A 61 34.82 -13.05 -6.59
CA LEU A 61 33.51 -12.60 -6.11
C LEU A 61 33.53 -11.13 -5.67
N GLY A 62 34.71 -10.48 -5.68
CA GLY A 62 34.81 -9.02 -5.62
C GLY A 62 34.26 -8.32 -6.87
N ASN A 63 34.18 -9.03 -8.00
CA ASN A 63 33.52 -8.53 -9.21
C ASN A 63 32.01 -8.77 -9.13
N LEU A 64 31.23 -7.69 -8.95
CA LEU A 64 29.77 -7.78 -8.80
C LEU A 64 29.05 -8.26 -10.05
N ASP A 65 29.59 -8.04 -11.25
CA ASP A 65 29.01 -8.57 -12.50
C ASP A 65 29.17 -10.09 -12.57
N HIS A 66 30.33 -10.59 -12.12
CA HIS A 66 30.57 -12.03 -11.99
C HIS A 66 29.64 -12.66 -10.94
N VAL A 67 29.41 -11.97 -9.82
CA VAL A 67 28.42 -12.41 -8.80
C VAL A 67 27.01 -12.41 -9.38
N ALA A 68 26.63 -11.38 -10.16
CA ALA A 68 25.32 -11.33 -10.81
C ALA A 68 25.13 -12.49 -11.80
N TYR A 69 26.18 -12.83 -12.57
CA TYR A 69 26.19 -14.01 -13.43
C TYR A 69 25.96 -15.30 -12.64
N LEU A 70 26.67 -15.51 -11.53
CA LEU A 70 26.46 -16.70 -10.69
C LEU A 70 25.06 -16.77 -10.09
N ILE A 71 24.52 -15.64 -9.60
CA ILE A 71 23.14 -15.58 -9.11
C ILE A 71 22.17 -16.01 -10.22
N ASN A 72 22.37 -15.55 -11.46
CA ASN A 72 21.53 -15.92 -12.60
C ASN A 72 21.62 -17.41 -12.94
N ASP A 73 22.84 -17.96 -12.94
CA ASP A 73 23.12 -19.39 -13.19
C ASP A 73 22.34 -20.28 -12.22
N ILE A 74 22.27 -19.89 -10.95
CA ILE A 74 21.54 -20.63 -9.89
C ILE A 74 20.02 -20.36 -9.94
N ARG A 75 19.63 -19.14 -10.32
CA ARG A 75 18.23 -18.72 -10.35
C ARG A 75 17.47 -19.34 -11.53
N GLN A 76 18.11 -19.49 -12.69
CA GLN A 76 17.45 -19.93 -13.91
C GLN A 76 16.80 -21.33 -13.79
N PRO A 77 17.45 -22.35 -13.20
CA PRO A 77 16.80 -23.66 -12.97
C PRO A 77 15.60 -23.60 -12.02
N LEU A 78 15.62 -22.68 -11.05
CA LEU A 78 14.56 -22.52 -10.04
C LEU A 78 13.37 -21.67 -10.52
N PHE A 79 13.63 -20.79 -11.48
CA PHE A 79 12.64 -19.91 -12.10
C PHE A 79 12.78 -20.03 -13.62
N PRO A 80 12.42 -21.17 -14.22
CA PRO A 80 12.65 -21.44 -15.65
C PRO A 80 11.91 -20.46 -16.56
N GLN A 81 10.78 -19.91 -16.11
CA GLN A 81 10.01 -18.87 -16.80
C GLN A 81 10.45 -17.44 -16.44
N GLY A 82 11.57 -17.29 -15.73
CA GLY A 82 12.10 -16.03 -15.25
C GLY A 82 11.33 -15.46 -14.04
N THR A 83 11.60 -14.20 -13.72
CA THR A 83 11.08 -13.54 -12.50
C THR A 83 10.16 -12.35 -12.80
N ASP A 84 9.79 -12.17 -14.06
CA ASP A 84 8.87 -11.14 -14.53
C ASP A 84 7.51 -11.79 -14.89
N PHE A 85 6.80 -11.30 -15.92
CA PHE A 85 5.43 -11.72 -16.22
C PHE A 85 5.23 -13.24 -16.43
N HIS A 86 6.04 -13.89 -17.26
CA HIS A 86 5.92 -15.35 -17.48
C HIS A 86 6.16 -16.14 -16.20
N GLY A 87 7.06 -15.67 -15.33
CA GLY A 87 7.24 -16.22 -13.99
C GLY A 87 5.98 -16.09 -13.13
N ALA A 88 5.26 -14.97 -13.22
CA ALA A 88 3.97 -14.81 -12.53
C ALA A 88 2.88 -15.72 -13.10
N GLN A 89 2.87 -15.97 -14.40
CA GLN A 89 1.94 -16.93 -15.01
C GLN A 89 2.23 -18.36 -14.55
N ASP A 90 3.51 -18.74 -14.45
CA ASP A 90 3.93 -20.03 -13.90
C ASP A 90 3.53 -20.16 -12.43
N LEU A 91 3.75 -19.11 -11.62
CA LEU A 91 3.32 -19.07 -10.24
C LEU A 91 1.79 -19.19 -10.09
N LEU A 92 1.02 -18.60 -11.01
CA LEU A 92 -0.43 -18.80 -11.06
C LEU A 92 -0.78 -20.27 -11.28
N GLN A 93 -0.13 -20.95 -12.23
CA GLN A 93 -0.37 -22.38 -12.46
C GLN A 93 -0.04 -23.23 -11.23
N GLN A 94 1.05 -22.91 -10.54
CA GLN A 94 1.41 -23.57 -9.27
C GLN A 94 0.33 -23.34 -8.21
N HIS A 95 -0.16 -22.10 -8.07
CA HIS A 95 -1.22 -21.77 -7.13
C HIS A 95 -2.55 -22.45 -7.45
N LEU A 96 -2.89 -22.65 -8.72
CA LEU A 96 -4.11 -23.36 -9.11
C LEU A 96 -4.12 -24.83 -8.65
N GLN A 97 -2.95 -25.43 -8.37
CA GLN A 97 -2.84 -26.77 -7.79
C GLN A 97 -2.96 -26.79 -6.26
N LEU A 98 -2.91 -25.63 -5.60
CA LEU A 98 -3.06 -25.51 -4.17
C LEU A 98 -4.55 -25.53 -3.77
N PRO A 99 -4.86 -25.92 -2.53
CA PRO A 99 -6.16 -25.65 -1.93
C PRO A 99 -6.57 -24.18 -2.07
N VAL A 100 -7.86 -23.91 -2.27
CA VAL A 100 -8.40 -22.57 -2.62
C VAL A 100 -7.93 -21.50 -1.63
N GLU A 101 -7.92 -21.81 -0.33
CA GLU A 101 -7.50 -20.92 0.76
C GLU A 101 -6.02 -20.53 0.72
N GLN A 102 -5.19 -21.28 -0.01
CA GLN A 102 -3.76 -21.01 -0.20
C GLN A 102 -3.48 -20.30 -1.53
N GLN A 103 -4.48 -20.16 -2.41
CA GLN A 103 -4.32 -19.48 -3.70
C GLN A 103 -4.24 -17.96 -3.47
N TYR A 104 -3.03 -17.42 -3.55
CA TYR A 104 -2.81 -15.97 -3.48
C TYR A 104 -2.84 -15.25 -4.84
N ILE A 105 -2.06 -15.68 -5.84
CA ILE A 105 -2.17 -15.12 -7.20
C ILE A 105 -3.39 -15.73 -7.89
N ARG A 106 -4.29 -14.88 -8.38
CA ARG A 106 -5.61 -15.27 -8.89
C ARG A 106 -5.82 -14.96 -10.37
N TYR A 107 -4.95 -14.11 -10.93
CA TYR A 107 -4.99 -13.71 -12.32
C TYR A 107 -3.61 -13.28 -12.78
N ALA A 108 -3.22 -13.64 -14.01
CA ALA A 108 -1.98 -13.22 -14.65
C ALA A 108 -2.11 -13.34 -16.18
N GLU A 109 -2.65 -12.31 -16.83
CA GLU A 109 -2.90 -12.36 -18.28
C GLU A 109 -2.48 -11.09 -19.03
N GLU A 110 -2.22 -11.28 -20.33
CA GLU A 110 -2.07 -10.19 -21.28
C GLU A 110 -3.45 -9.75 -21.79
N LEU A 111 -3.70 -8.45 -21.78
CA LEU A 111 -4.94 -7.83 -22.19
C LEU A 111 -4.72 -7.05 -23.49
N GLN A 112 -5.54 -7.32 -24.50
CA GLN A 112 -5.63 -6.46 -25.66
C GLN A 112 -6.69 -5.37 -25.40
N LEU A 113 -6.26 -4.22 -24.88
CA LEU A 113 -7.18 -3.13 -24.56
C LEU A 113 -7.60 -2.35 -25.82
N PRO A 114 -8.86 -1.87 -25.89
CA PRO A 114 -9.32 -1.01 -26.98
C PRO A 114 -8.44 0.24 -27.13
N GLY A 115 -8.02 0.53 -28.36
CA GLY A 115 -7.20 1.72 -28.65
C GLY A 115 -5.72 1.61 -28.27
N SER A 116 -5.25 0.46 -27.75
CA SER A 116 -3.83 0.19 -27.53
C SER A 116 -3.27 -0.73 -28.60
N ALA A 117 -2.16 -0.33 -29.23
CA ALA A 117 -1.40 -1.21 -30.14
C ALA A 117 -0.55 -2.24 -29.38
N LYS A 118 -0.32 -2.03 -28.07
CA LYS A 118 0.46 -2.91 -27.21
C LYS A 118 -0.48 -3.73 -26.34
N ARG A 119 -0.09 -4.97 -26.07
CA ARG A 119 -0.73 -5.77 -25.04
C ARG A 119 -0.33 -5.26 -23.67
N ASP A 120 -1.34 -5.00 -22.85
CA ASP A 120 -1.16 -4.69 -21.45
C ASP A 120 -1.09 -5.97 -20.64
N ARG A 121 -0.54 -5.90 -19.43
CA ARG A 121 -0.42 -7.05 -18.56
C ARG A 121 -1.03 -6.72 -17.21
N MET A 122 -1.71 -7.69 -16.64
CA MET A 122 -2.36 -7.57 -15.36
C MET A 122 -2.13 -8.82 -14.53
N VAL A 123 -1.72 -8.61 -13.28
CA VAL A 123 -1.65 -9.65 -12.25
C VAL A 123 -2.49 -9.23 -11.07
N ILE A 124 -3.34 -10.11 -10.54
CA ILE A 124 -4.15 -9.84 -9.35
C ILE A 124 -3.82 -10.87 -8.27
N CYS A 125 -3.59 -10.37 -7.06
CA CYS A 125 -3.24 -11.15 -5.89
C CYS A 125 -4.19 -10.82 -4.74
N MET A 126 -4.88 -11.85 -4.26
CA MET A 126 -5.73 -11.81 -3.08
C MET A 126 -6.09 -13.24 -2.64
N PHE A 127 -6.06 -13.50 -1.33
CA PHE A 127 -6.61 -14.71 -0.74
C PHE A 127 -8.15 -14.67 -0.76
N PRO A 128 -8.85 -15.82 -0.76
CA PRO A 128 -10.31 -15.88 -0.69
C PRO A 128 -10.91 -15.12 0.52
N GLU A 129 -10.22 -15.12 1.65
CA GLU A 129 -10.67 -14.33 2.81
C GLU A 129 -10.66 -12.83 2.53
N GLN A 130 -9.70 -12.34 1.72
CA GLN A 130 -9.67 -10.94 1.31
C GLN A 130 -10.83 -10.62 0.34
N SER A 131 -11.28 -11.59 -0.48
CA SER A 131 -12.52 -11.46 -1.28
C SER A 131 -13.75 -11.27 -0.40
N GLN A 132 -13.87 -12.07 0.66
CA GLN A 132 -14.96 -11.95 1.63
C GLN A 132 -14.95 -10.57 2.29
N ARG A 133 -13.78 -10.18 2.83
CA ARG A 133 -13.58 -8.87 3.48
C ARG A 133 -13.83 -7.70 2.52
N LEU A 134 -13.47 -7.84 1.24
CA LEU A 134 -13.73 -6.83 0.22
C LEU A 134 -15.24 -6.57 0.11
N LEU A 135 -16.04 -7.62 -0.06
CA LEU A 135 -17.50 -7.47 -0.21
C LEU A 135 -18.22 -7.05 1.08
N ASP A 136 -17.64 -7.36 2.25
CA ASP A 136 -18.17 -6.92 3.55
C ASP A 136 -17.80 -5.47 3.88
N SER A 137 -16.80 -4.90 3.21
CA SER A 137 -16.32 -3.54 3.44
C SER A 137 -17.32 -2.50 2.96
N LYS A 138 -17.60 -1.50 3.80
CA LYS A 138 -18.42 -0.33 3.43
C LYS A 138 -17.60 0.80 2.84
N ARG A 139 -16.34 0.94 3.26
CA ARG A 139 -15.48 2.08 2.96
C ARG A 139 -14.12 1.59 2.53
N VAL A 140 -13.80 1.80 1.26
CA VAL A 140 -12.57 1.32 0.65
C VAL A 140 -11.68 2.52 0.33
N GLU A 141 -10.40 2.39 0.65
CA GLU A 141 -9.34 3.29 0.24
C GLU A 141 -8.50 2.61 -0.84
N VAL A 142 -8.12 3.35 -1.88
CA VAL A 142 -7.30 2.85 -2.99
C VAL A 142 -6.13 3.78 -3.27
N ASP A 143 -4.97 3.21 -3.57
CA ASP A 143 -3.77 3.94 -3.99
C ASP A 143 -3.00 3.16 -5.07
N ILE A 144 -2.16 3.87 -5.82
CA ILE A 144 -1.30 3.29 -6.85
C ILE A 144 0.16 3.65 -6.56
N ALA A 145 1.00 2.64 -6.34
CA ALA A 145 2.43 2.79 -6.13
C ALA A 145 3.24 2.56 -7.42
N PHE A 146 4.29 3.37 -7.59
CA PHE A 146 5.12 3.39 -8.80
C PHE A 146 6.55 2.87 -8.60
N LYS A 147 6.95 2.59 -7.36
CA LYS A 147 8.38 2.43 -6.99
C LYS A 147 8.74 1.04 -6.51
N ARG A 148 7.74 0.20 -6.21
CA ARG A 148 7.98 -1.07 -5.53
C ARG A 148 8.44 -2.14 -6.51
N VAL A 149 7.74 -2.30 -7.63
CA VAL A 149 8.08 -3.26 -8.69
C VAL A 149 8.53 -2.50 -9.93
N THR A 150 9.67 -2.87 -10.49
CA THR A 150 10.23 -2.18 -11.66
C THR A 150 9.36 -2.43 -12.90
N SER A 151 8.97 -1.37 -13.60
CA SER A 151 8.12 -1.42 -14.82
C SER A 151 6.65 -1.79 -14.60
N TRP A 152 6.19 -1.84 -13.35
CA TRP A 152 4.81 -2.15 -12.99
C TRP A 152 4.22 -1.09 -12.06
N TYR A 153 2.95 -0.76 -12.26
CA TYR A 153 2.14 0.00 -11.31
C TYR A 153 1.51 -1.00 -10.33
N GLU A 154 1.67 -0.77 -9.03
CA GLU A 154 1.03 -1.58 -8.01
C GLU A 154 -0.22 -0.86 -7.49
N PHE A 155 -1.37 -1.43 -7.76
CA PHE A 155 -2.67 -1.00 -7.26
C PHE A 155 -2.98 -1.74 -5.95
N GLU A 156 -3.37 -1.02 -4.90
CA GLU A 156 -3.75 -1.61 -3.62
C GLU A 156 -5.12 -1.11 -3.15
N MET A 157 -5.96 -2.05 -2.71
CA MET A 157 -7.23 -1.77 -2.04
C MET A 157 -7.11 -2.09 -0.56
N VAL A 158 -7.59 -1.19 0.29
CA VAL A 158 -7.53 -1.31 1.74
C VAL A 158 -8.85 -0.90 2.34
N ALA A 159 -9.27 -1.54 3.41
CA ALA A 159 -10.35 -1.04 4.27
C ALA A 159 -9.90 -0.97 5.72
N TRP A 160 -10.64 -0.21 6.51
CA TRP A 160 -10.48 -0.22 7.95
C TRP A 160 -11.30 -1.38 8.54
N ASP A 161 -10.63 -2.26 9.27
CA ASP A 161 -11.25 -3.28 10.10
C ASP A 161 -11.48 -2.72 11.51
N ASP A 162 -12.76 -2.61 11.88
CA ASP A 162 -13.15 -2.07 13.18
C ASP A 162 -12.82 -3.04 14.31
N GLU A 163 -12.86 -4.36 14.06
CA GLU A 163 -12.56 -5.39 15.06
C GLU A 163 -11.11 -5.31 15.52
N THR A 164 -10.17 -5.29 14.57
CA THR A 164 -8.74 -5.20 14.88
C THR A 164 -8.24 -3.75 14.97
N CYS A 165 -9.13 -2.78 14.74
CA CYS A 165 -8.82 -1.35 14.71
C CYS A 165 -7.60 -1.04 13.84
N ARG A 166 -7.58 -1.57 12.60
CA ARG A 166 -6.45 -1.46 11.67
C ARG A 166 -6.92 -1.40 10.23
N SER A 167 -6.11 -0.77 9.39
CA SER A 167 -6.22 -0.95 7.95
C SER A 167 -5.79 -2.36 7.56
N MET A 168 -6.55 -3.01 6.68
CA MET A 168 -6.26 -4.33 6.12
C MET A 168 -6.26 -4.29 4.60
N THR A 169 -5.35 -5.04 3.98
CA THR A 169 -5.27 -5.16 2.53
C THR A 169 -6.37 -6.10 2.03
N LEU A 170 -7.14 -5.62 1.05
CA LEU A 170 -8.23 -6.34 0.39
C LEU A 170 -7.81 -6.95 -0.94
N CYS A 171 -6.93 -6.28 -1.68
CA CYS A 171 -6.47 -6.74 -2.98
C CYS A 171 -5.18 -6.01 -3.35
N ARG A 172 -4.27 -6.71 -4.04
CA ARG A 172 -3.13 -6.13 -4.73
C ARG A 172 -3.20 -6.48 -6.21
N ALA A 173 -2.85 -5.55 -7.08
CA ALA A 173 -2.71 -5.83 -8.49
C ALA A 173 -1.49 -5.13 -9.08
N PHE A 174 -0.90 -5.74 -10.10
CA PHE A 174 0.20 -5.17 -10.87
C PHE A 174 -0.25 -4.95 -12.30
N LEU A 175 -0.12 -3.72 -12.78
CA LEU A 175 -0.55 -3.31 -14.12
C LEU A 175 0.58 -2.65 -14.90
N THR A 176 0.59 -2.81 -16.22
CA THR A 176 1.49 -2.05 -17.13
C THR A 176 0.85 -0.79 -17.71
N SER A 177 -0.44 -0.59 -17.49
CA SER A 177 -1.21 0.56 -17.99
C SER A 177 -2.13 1.12 -16.93
N MET A 178 -2.36 2.44 -17.01
CA MET A 178 -3.25 3.21 -16.14
C MET A 178 -4.43 3.81 -16.92
N THR A 179 -4.74 3.31 -18.12
CA THR A 179 -5.91 3.78 -18.89
C THR A 179 -7.22 3.46 -18.17
N ALA A 180 -8.31 4.09 -18.58
CA ALA A 180 -9.62 3.77 -18.02
C ALA A 180 -10.06 2.35 -18.36
N GLU A 181 -9.67 1.86 -19.53
CA GLU A 181 -9.92 0.51 -20.02
C GLU A 181 -9.16 -0.53 -19.19
N ALA A 182 -7.92 -0.23 -18.79
CA ALA A 182 -7.13 -1.10 -17.92
C ALA A 182 -7.79 -1.22 -16.53
N HIS A 183 -8.22 -0.09 -15.96
CA HIS A 183 -8.90 -0.09 -14.66
C HIS A 183 -10.29 -0.73 -14.72
N LEU A 184 -11.03 -0.57 -15.82
CA LEU A 184 -12.29 -1.29 -16.03
C LEU A 184 -12.08 -2.81 -16.04
N ALA A 185 -11.08 -3.30 -16.79
CA ALA A 185 -10.70 -4.71 -16.81
C ALA A 185 -10.27 -5.20 -15.42
N LEU A 186 -9.51 -4.37 -14.69
CA LEU A 186 -9.11 -4.64 -13.31
C LEU A 186 -10.31 -4.85 -12.40
N TYR A 187 -11.27 -3.93 -12.38
CA TYR A 187 -12.44 -4.04 -11.51
C TYR A 187 -13.30 -5.24 -11.86
N ARG A 188 -13.55 -5.49 -13.15
CA ARG A 188 -14.25 -6.70 -13.59
C ARG A 188 -13.60 -7.95 -13.03
N GLN A 189 -12.27 -8.04 -13.14
CA GLN A 189 -11.57 -9.25 -12.73
C GLN A 189 -11.49 -9.39 -11.20
N ILE A 190 -11.25 -8.31 -10.45
CA ILE A 190 -11.27 -8.33 -8.99
C ILE A 190 -12.63 -8.82 -8.49
N PHE A 191 -13.72 -8.26 -9.00
CA PHE A 191 -15.05 -8.64 -8.53
C PHE A 191 -15.52 -10.00 -9.07
N ALA A 192 -15.04 -10.45 -10.23
CA ALA A 192 -15.25 -11.83 -10.70
C ALA A 192 -14.55 -12.85 -9.78
N ILE A 193 -13.33 -12.55 -9.32
CA ILE A 193 -12.63 -13.36 -8.30
C ILE A 193 -13.44 -13.37 -7.00
N ALA A 194 -13.90 -12.21 -6.55
CA ALA A 194 -14.66 -12.12 -5.31
C ALA A 194 -16.01 -12.85 -5.37
N GLU A 195 -16.72 -12.78 -6.50
CA GLU A 195 -17.96 -13.53 -6.73
C GLU A 195 -17.68 -15.04 -6.78
N LYS A 196 -16.59 -15.47 -7.41
CA LYS A 196 -16.18 -16.89 -7.41
C LYS A 196 -15.90 -17.42 -6.02
N ASP A 197 -15.24 -16.62 -5.17
CA ASP A 197 -14.86 -17.03 -3.82
C ASP A 197 -16.03 -17.05 -2.84
N THR A 198 -17.01 -16.16 -3.03
CA THR A 198 -18.07 -15.91 -2.02
C THR A 198 -19.47 -16.26 -2.48
N GLY A 199 -19.68 -16.47 -3.78
CA GLY A 199 -21.00 -16.57 -4.40
C GLY A 199 -21.80 -15.27 -4.39
N ARG A 200 -21.21 -14.13 -4.00
CA ARG A 200 -21.88 -12.84 -3.86
C ARG A 200 -21.39 -11.85 -4.90
N LYS A 201 -22.33 -11.14 -5.53
CA LYS A 201 -22.04 -10.01 -6.42
C LYS A 201 -21.66 -8.75 -5.63
N PRO A 202 -20.83 -7.86 -6.18
CA PRO A 202 -20.56 -6.58 -5.54
C PRO A 202 -21.83 -5.73 -5.46
N ARG A 203 -22.05 -5.13 -4.28
CA ARG A 203 -23.17 -4.21 -4.04
C ARG A 203 -22.63 -2.84 -3.69
N PHE A 204 -23.25 -1.83 -4.24
CA PHE A 204 -22.92 -0.41 -4.06
C PHE A 204 -24.15 0.29 -3.52
N HIS A 205 -23.99 1.08 -2.47
CA HIS A 205 -25.10 1.63 -1.71
C HIS A 205 -26.02 2.49 -2.58
N HIS A 206 -25.48 3.30 -3.49
CA HIS A 206 -26.30 4.14 -4.37
C HIS A 206 -27.03 3.36 -5.47
N LEU A 207 -26.57 2.15 -5.82
CA LEU A 207 -27.22 1.29 -6.80
C LEU A 207 -28.21 0.32 -6.16
N HIS A 208 -27.90 -0.20 -4.97
CA HIS A 208 -28.57 -1.36 -4.38
C HIS A 208 -29.17 -1.12 -2.98
N GLY A 209 -28.93 0.04 -2.38
CA GLY A 209 -29.33 0.38 -1.01
C GLY A 209 -28.37 -0.10 0.09
N ASP A 210 -27.37 -0.92 -0.25
CA ASP A 210 -26.38 -1.49 0.66
C ASP A 210 -25.04 -1.80 -0.06
N GLY A 211 -24.07 -2.35 0.67
CA GLY A 211 -22.72 -2.59 0.18
C GLY A 211 -21.80 -1.38 0.31
N PHE A 212 -20.97 -1.11 -0.69
CA PHE A 212 -19.97 -0.03 -0.65
C PHE A 212 -20.65 1.35 -0.57
N GLU A 213 -20.29 2.14 0.44
CA GLU A 213 -20.83 3.48 0.72
C GLU A 213 -19.93 4.59 0.16
N VAL A 214 -18.62 4.48 0.39
CA VAL A 214 -17.63 5.50 0.02
C VAL A 214 -16.36 4.84 -0.48
N TRP A 215 -15.83 5.40 -1.56
CA TRP A 215 -14.56 5.00 -2.15
C TRP A 215 -13.59 6.17 -2.15
N THR A 216 -12.51 6.06 -1.37
CA THR A 216 -11.52 7.13 -1.26
C THR A 216 -10.30 6.82 -2.13
N ALA A 217 -9.94 7.72 -3.05
CA ALA A 217 -8.81 7.52 -3.96
C ALA A 217 -7.99 8.80 -4.20
N ASP A 218 -6.83 8.68 -4.85
CA ASP A 218 -6.15 9.82 -5.47
C ASP A 218 -6.91 10.30 -6.71
N ASP A 219 -6.57 11.51 -7.17
CA ASP A 219 -7.11 12.22 -8.31
C ASP A 219 -6.52 11.71 -9.63
N ASP A 220 -6.68 10.40 -9.89
CA ASP A 220 -6.28 9.76 -11.14
C ASP A 220 -7.49 9.57 -12.07
N LYS A 221 -7.44 10.23 -13.22
CA LYS A 221 -8.55 10.24 -14.19
C LYS A 221 -8.81 8.86 -14.79
N GLY A 222 -7.76 8.08 -15.06
CA GLY A 222 -7.89 6.75 -15.65
C GLY A 222 -8.61 5.81 -14.71
N HIS A 223 -8.15 5.76 -13.47
CA HIS A 223 -8.76 5.02 -12.36
C HIS A 223 -10.21 5.43 -12.12
N ALA A 224 -10.48 6.72 -11.96
CA ALA A 224 -11.83 7.24 -11.73
C ALA A 224 -12.78 6.85 -12.86
N LEU A 225 -12.39 7.08 -14.12
CA LEU A 225 -13.22 6.73 -15.26
C LEU A 225 -13.43 5.21 -15.40
N GLY A 226 -12.39 4.40 -15.14
CA GLY A 226 -12.51 2.94 -15.16
C GLY A 226 -13.49 2.41 -14.10
N LEU A 227 -13.44 2.96 -12.89
CA LEU A 227 -14.42 2.66 -11.83
C LEU A 227 -15.84 3.10 -12.22
N GLY A 228 -15.99 4.31 -12.77
CA GLY A 228 -17.29 4.82 -13.24
C GLY A 228 -17.89 3.96 -14.35
N LYS A 229 -17.08 3.49 -15.31
CA LYS A 229 -17.51 2.56 -16.36
C LYS A 229 -17.94 1.21 -15.78
N PHE A 230 -17.23 0.70 -14.78
CA PHE A 230 -17.62 -0.53 -14.10
C PHE A 230 -18.97 -0.40 -13.39
N LEU A 231 -19.20 0.73 -12.71
CA LEU A 231 -20.50 1.02 -12.08
C LEU A 231 -21.62 1.14 -13.11
N GLN A 232 -21.34 1.76 -14.25
CA GLN A 232 -22.28 1.85 -15.36
C GLN A 232 -22.67 0.46 -15.87
N GLU A 233 -21.72 -0.47 -15.98
CA GLU A 233 -22.01 -1.86 -16.38
C GLU A 233 -22.90 -2.59 -15.38
N LEU A 234 -22.64 -2.43 -14.08
CA LEU A 234 -23.50 -3.02 -13.04
C LEU A 234 -24.92 -2.43 -13.08
N ALA A 235 -25.04 -1.14 -13.40
CA ALA A 235 -26.32 -0.44 -13.44
C ALA A 235 -27.16 -0.74 -14.68
N GLN A 236 -26.62 -1.40 -15.72
CA GLN A 236 -27.34 -1.65 -16.99
C GLN A 236 -28.69 -2.35 -16.81
N SER A 237 -28.80 -3.23 -15.80
CA SER A 237 -30.02 -3.97 -15.49
C SER A 237 -30.93 -3.29 -14.45
N LEU A 238 -30.54 -2.13 -13.94
CA LEU A 238 -31.26 -1.39 -12.90
C LEU A 238 -32.05 -0.24 -13.52
N ASP A 239 -33.33 -0.49 -13.76
CA ASP A 239 -34.26 0.51 -14.33
C ASP A 239 -34.85 1.47 -13.28
N ASP A 240 -34.51 1.25 -12.00
CA ASP A 240 -34.98 2.07 -10.90
C ASP A 240 -34.57 3.54 -11.07
N PRO A 241 -35.43 4.49 -10.65
CA PRO A 241 -35.06 5.90 -10.62
C PRO A 241 -33.91 6.13 -9.63
N ASP A 242 -33.00 7.02 -9.99
CA ASP A 242 -31.95 7.42 -9.07
C ASP A 242 -32.53 8.13 -7.84
N ARG A 243 -32.08 7.73 -6.66
CA ARG A 243 -32.57 8.25 -5.38
C ARG A 243 -32.38 9.76 -5.22
N TYR A 244 -31.34 10.33 -5.84
CA TYR A 244 -30.95 11.74 -5.67
C TYR A 244 -31.40 12.62 -6.83
N GLU A 245 -31.59 12.04 -8.00
CA GLU A 245 -32.09 12.65 -9.22
C GLU A 245 -33.21 11.77 -9.82
N PRO A 246 -34.43 11.75 -9.24
CA PRO A 246 -35.48 10.79 -9.61
C PRO A 246 -35.98 10.86 -11.06
N HIS A 247 -35.58 11.90 -11.79
CA HIS A 247 -35.86 12.07 -13.22
C HIS A 247 -34.87 11.30 -14.12
N LYS A 248 -33.82 10.71 -13.55
CA LYS A 248 -32.86 9.83 -14.22
C LYS A 248 -33.04 8.41 -13.70
N ARG A 249 -32.83 7.42 -14.56
CA ARG A 249 -32.74 6.01 -14.17
C ARG A 249 -31.30 5.65 -13.86
N LEU A 250 -31.08 4.68 -12.98
CA LEU A 250 -29.74 4.24 -12.61
C LEU A 250 -28.93 3.75 -13.83
N CYS A 251 -29.59 3.05 -14.76
CA CYS A 251 -29.00 2.57 -16.01
C CYS A 251 -28.61 3.68 -17.02
N ASP A 252 -29.19 4.88 -16.90
CA ASP A 252 -28.92 6.02 -17.80
C ASP A 252 -27.77 6.91 -17.29
N LEU A 253 -27.29 6.69 -16.08
CA LEU A 253 -26.21 7.49 -15.51
C LEU A 253 -24.90 7.28 -16.29
N THR A 254 -24.19 8.39 -16.53
CA THR A 254 -22.85 8.35 -17.09
C THR A 254 -21.83 7.87 -16.05
N PRO A 255 -20.62 7.43 -16.48
CA PRO A 255 -19.57 7.04 -15.55
C PRO A 255 -19.27 8.08 -14.46
N TYR A 256 -19.22 9.37 -14.80
CA TYR A 256 -18.94 10.42 -13.83
C TYR A 256 -20.11 10.72 -12.89
N GLU A 257 -21.35 10.54 -13.35
CA GLU A 257 -22.52 10.66 -12.48
C GLU A 257 -22.58 9.53 -11.44
N HIS A 258 -22.18 8.31 -11.79
CA HIS A 258 -21.99 7.26 -10.79
C HIS A 258 -20.92 7.63 -9.75
N LEU A 259 -19.79 8.19 -10.18
CA LEU A 259 -18.74 8.62 -9.25
C LEU A 259 -19.22 9.70 -8.28
N ALA A 260 -20.08 10.63 -8.71
CA ALA A 260 -20.63 11.66 -7.83
C ALA A 260 -21.42 11.12 -6.63
N ARG A 261 -21.87 9.85 -6.68
CA ARG A 261 -22.64 9.15 -5.64
C ARG A 261 -21.80 8.27 -4.72
N PHE A 262 -20.49 8.19 -4.96
CA PHE A 262 -19.67 7.12 -4.39
C PHE A 262 -18.20 7.49 -4.14
N LEU A 263 -17.58 8.22 -5.06
CA LEU A 263 -16.17 8.56 -5.02
C LEU A 263 -15.91 9.78 -4.13
N ARG A 264 -14.85 9.70 -3.35
CA ARG A 264 -14.28 10.81 -2.62
C ARG A 264 -12.79 10.90 -2.90
N LEU A 265 -12.29 12.11 -3.15
CA LEU A 265 -10.86 12.32 -3.35
C LEU A 265 -10.13 12.51 -2.03
N CYS A 266 -8.92 11.96 -1.96
CA CYS A 266 -8.04 12.11 -0.82
C CYS A 266 -7.60 13.57 -0.65
N LEU A 267 -7.98 14.20 0.47
CA LEU A 267 -7.66 15.59 0.77
C LEU A 267 -6.15 15.83 0.93
N VAL A 268 -5.38 14.82 1.33
CA VAL A 268 -3.91 14.91 1.46
C VAL A 268 -3.27 15.01 0.08
N HIS A 269 -3.70 14.17 -0.86
CA HIS A 269 -3.21 14.21 -2.24
C HIS A 269 -3.65 15.50 -2.93
N PHE A 270 -4.91 15.90 -2.79
CA PHE A 270 -5.44 17.18 -3.27
C PHE A 270 -4.58 18.38 -2.81
N LYS A 271 -4.34 18.52 -1.49
CA LYS A 271 -3.53 19.62 -0.94
C LYS A 271 -2.09 19.59 -1.45
N ARG A 272 -1.49 18.40 -1.54
CA ARG A 272 -0.13 18.22 -2.08
C ARG A 272 -0.05 18.59 -3.56
N ASN A 273 -1.08 18.28 -4.35
CA ASN A 273 -1.15 18.62 -5.76
C ASN A 273 -1.33 20.13 -5.96
N ILE A 274 -2.20 20.78 -5.19
CA ILE A 274 -2.36 22.24 -5.21
C ILE A 274 -1.06 22.95 -4.77
N LYS A 275 -0.36 22.43 -3.74
CA LYS A 275 0.91 23.02 -3.30
C LYS A 275 1.96 23.13 -4.41
N LYS A 276 1.97 22.22 -5.38
CA LYS A 276 2.88 22.30 -6.55
C LYS A 276 2.60 23.53 -7.43
N LEU A 277 1.43 24.13 -7.31
CA LEU A 277 0.98 25.31 -8.05
C LEU A 277 1.15 26.61 -7.27
N GLU A 278 1.59 26.56 -6.00
CA GLU A 278 1.71 27.72 -5.10
C GLU A 278 2.53 28.88 -5.72
N HIS A 279 3.62 28.56 -6.43
CA HIS A 279 4.45 29.57 -7.10
C HIS A 279 4.00 29.94 -8.52
N ARG A 280 2.90 29.35 -9.01
CA ARG A 280 2.37 29.55 -10.37
C ARG A 280 1.06 30.33 -10.40
N VAL A 281 0.47 30.59 -9.24
CA VAL A 281 -0.80 31.29 -9.09
C VAL A 281 -0.68 32.33 -7.98
N THR A 282 -1.57 33.33 -7.95
CA THR A 282 -1.60 34.30 -6.86
C THR A 282 -2.10 33.64 -5.57
N THR A 283 -1.78 34.23 -4.41
CA THR A 283 -2.27 33.74 -3.11
C THR A 283 -3.80 33.66 -3.07
N GLN A 284 -4.51 34.62 -3.66
CA GLN A 284 -5.97 34.61 -3.72
C GLN A 284 -6.51 33.42 -4.52
N VAL A 285 -5.94 33.15 -5.70
CA VAL A 285 -6.30 31.99 -6.53
C VAL A 285 -5.98 30.69 -5.79
N TYR A 286 -4.82 30.61 -5.14
CA TYR A 286 -4.42 29.45 -4.35
C TYR A 286 -5.41 29.14 -3.22
N GLN A 287 -5.85 30.17 -2.46
CA GLN A 287 -6.85 30.00 -1.41
C GLN A 287 -8.21 29.60 -1.97
N ALA A 288 -8.63 30.17 -3.11
CA ALA A 288 -9.86 29.76 -3.78
C ALA A 288 -9.80 28.30 -4.25
N MET A 289 -8.67 27.84 -4.77
CA MET A 289 -8.50 26.42 -5.13
C MET A 289 -8.65 25.49 -3.91
N LEU A 290 -8.09 25.88 -2.76
CA LEU A 290 -8.21 25.11 -1.52
C LEU A 290 -9.63 25.11 -0.95
N SER A 291 -10.39 26.20 -1.13
CA SER A 291 -11.76 26.32 -0.61
C SER A 291 -12.77 25.42 -1.34
N LEU A 292 -12.44 24.92 -2.54
CA LEU A 292 -13.27 23.98 -3.28
C LEU A 292 -13.29 22.56 -2.70
N ALA A 293 -12.63 22.30 -1.57
CA ALA A 293 -12.73 21.05 -0.83
C ALA A 293 -13.35 21.28 0.55
N ALA A 294 -14.67 21.10 0.64
CA ALA A 294 -15.44 21.37 1.85
C ALA A 294 -16.63 20.42 2.02
N CYS A 295 -17.08 20.28 3.26
CA CYS A 295 -18.32 19.59 3.58
C CYS A 295 -19.53 20.54 3.64
N GLU A 296 -19.27 21.81 3.92
CA GLU A 296 -20.28 22.86 4.10
C GLU A 296 -20.43 23.66 2.81
N THR A 297 -21.58 24.33 2.67
CA THR A 297 -21.84 25.22 1.52
C THR A 297 -20.84 26.36 1.46
N HIS A 298 -20.22 26.52 0.30
CA HIS A 298 -19.29 27.60 0.00
C HIS A 298 -20.06 28.91 -0.23
N ALA A 299 -19.69 29.98 0.48
CA ALA A 299 -20.39 31.27 0.47
C ALA A 299 -20.54 31.89 -0.95
N ASP A 300 -19.48 31.82 -1.77
CA ASP A 300 -19.52 32.23 -3.18
C ASP A 300 -18.75 31.23 -4.06
N PHE A 301 -19.37 30.06 -4.30
CA PHE A 301 -18.75 28.99 -5.09
C PHE A 301 -18.44 29.44 -6.54
N ASN A 302 -19.39 30.13 -7.16
CA ASN A 302 -19.26 30.58 -8.55
C ASN A 302 -18.19 31.65 -8.70
N GLY A 303 -18.08 32.59 -7.75
CA GLY A 303 -17.00 33.56 -7.70
C GLY A 303 -15.64 32.91 -7.52
N ALA A 304 -15.51 31.90 -6.64
CA ALA A 304 -14.27 31.12 -6.51
C ALA A 304 -13.87 30.43 -7.82
N CYS A 305 -14.80 29.74 -8.49
CA CYS A 305 -14.55 29.12 -9.80
C CYS A 305 -14.16 30.15 -10.87
N THR A 306 -14.81 31.31 -10.88
CA THR A 306 -14.51 32.40 -11.82
C THR A 306 -13.10 32.96 -11.59
N LEU A 307 -12.75 33.21 -10.32
CA LEU A 307 -11.42 33.68 -9.92
C LEU A 307 -10.34 32.69 -10.37
N ILE A 308 -10.53 31.39 -10.12
CA ILE A 308 -9.59 30.33 -10.51
C ILE A 308 -9.45 30.25 -12.03
N ARG A 309 -10.57 30.34 -12.78
CA ARG A 309 -10.56 30.34 -14.25
C ARG A 309 -9.81 31.53 -14.83
N SER A 310 -9.89 32.70 -14.19
CA SER A 310 -9.10 33.89 -14.54
C SER A 310 -7.68 33.89 -13.98
N GLY A 311 -7.33 32.94 -13.10
CA GLY A 311 -6.09 32.89 -12.33
C GLY A 311 -4.85 32.43 -13.11
N GLY A 312 -4.89 32.49 -14.44
CA GLY A 312 -3.85 32.03 -15.34
C GLY A 312 -4.01 30.57 -15.81
N LYS A 313 -3.21 30.17 -16.80
CA LYS A 313 -3.32 28.87 -17.50
C LYS A 313 -3.24 27.67 -16.56
N ALA A 314 -2.37 27.71 -15.56
CA ALA A 314 -2.21 26.60 -14.61
C ALA A 314 -3.47 26.38 -13.75
N ALA A 315 -4.05 27.47 -13.23
CA ALA A 315 -5.28 27.43 -12.43
C ALA A 315 -6.50 27.03 -13.28
N ALA A 316 -6.64 27.60 -14.47
CA ALA A 316 -7.74 27.30 -15.39
C ALA A 316 -7.73 25.82 -15.84
N ASN A 317 -6.56 25.29 -16.19
CA ASN A 317 -6.43 23.87 -16.55
C ASN A 317 -6.76 22.96 -15.37
N TRP A 318 -6.28 23.29 -14.18
CA TRP A 318 -6.59 22.54 -12.96
C TRP A 318 -8.10 22.49 -12.70
N LEU A 319 -8.79 23.64 -12.79
CA LEU A 319 -10.25 23.68 -12.58
C LEU A 319 -10.99 22.86 -13.63
N LYS A 320 -10.61 23.01 -14.91
CA LYS A 320 -11.20 22.26 -16.02
C LYS A 320 -11.14 20.74 -15.81
N GLU A 321 -10.02 20.24 -15.26
CA GLU A 321 -9.91 18.82 -14.93
C GLU A 321 -10.81 18.42 -13.75
N LYS A 322 -10.94 19.28 -12.73
CA LYS A 322 -11.77 19.03 -11.54
C LYS A 322 -13.26 19.05 -11.85
N GLU A 323 -13.69 19.86 -12.81
CA GLU A 323 -15.09 19.96 -13.24
C GLU A 323 -15.66 18.66 -13.82
N LEU A 324 -14.81 17.70 -14.23
CA LEU A 324 -15.26 16.41 -14.75
C LEU A 324 -15.88 15.50 -13.68
N PHE A 325 -15.18 15.34 -12.56
CA PHE A 325 -15.60 14.45 -11.45
C PHE A 325 -15.04 14.89 -10.10
N GLY A 326 -13.87 15.54 -10.11
CA GLY A 326 -13.13 15.88 -8.90
C GLY A 326 -13.89 16.83 -7.97
N LEU A 327 -14.64 17.81 -8.49
CA LEU A 327 -15.42 18.73 -7.64
C LEU A 327 -16.50 17.99 -6.84
N ALA A 328 -17.28 17.11 -7.47
CA ALA A 328 -18.28 16.30 -6.77
C ALA A 328 -17.64 15.32 -5.77
N ALA A 329 -16.38 14.91 -5.99
CA ALA A 329 -15.63 14.04 -5.10
C ALA A 329 -14.86 14.79 -3.98
N LEU A 330 -14.78 16.12 -4.04
CA LEU A 330 -14.09 16.97 -3.05
C LEU A 330 -15.03 17.84 -2.21
N TYR A 331 -16.18 18.21 -2.80
CA TYR A 331 -17.12 19.17 -2.25
C TYR A 331 -18.50 18.52 -2.07
N HIS A 332 -18.87 18.28 -0.82
CA HIS A 332 -20.08 17.53 -0.46
C HIS A 332 -21.37 18.12 -1.07
N PRO A 333 -21.60 19.45 -1.12
CA PRO A 333 -22.81 19.99 -1.73
C PRO A 333 -22.96 19.73 -3.23
N LEU A 334 -21.87 19.40 -3.95
CA LEU A 334 -21.96 18.89 -5.33
C LEU A 334 -21.96 17.35 -5.40
N SER A 335 -21.54 16.70 -4.33
CA SER A 335 -21.66 15.25 -4.18
C SER A 335 -23.11 14.83 -4.03
N LYS A 336 -23.40 13.59 -4.42
CA LYS A 336 -24.66 12.90 -4.15
C LYS A 336 -24.50 11.84 -3.07
N ILE A 337 -23.33 11.77 -2.42
CA ILE A 337 -23.13 10.94 -1.23
C ILE A 337 -23.89 11.59 -0.06
N PRO A 338 -24.75 10.86 0.67
CA PRO A 338 -25.40 11.38 1.87
C PRO A 338 -24.38 11.90 2.89
N LEU A 339 -24.73 12.97 3.60
CA LEU A 339 -23.80 13.66 4.49
C LEU A 339 -23.23 12.72 5.58
N GLU A 340 -24.07 11.87 6.13
CA GLU A 340 -23.70 10.87 7.12
C GLU A 340 -22.66 9.87 6.57
N LEU A 341 -22.83 9.42 5.33
CA LEU A 341 -21.88 8.50 4.67
C LEU A 341 -20.58 9.23 4.32
N TRP A 342 -20.68 10.47 3.82
CA TRP A 342 -19.53 11.31 3.51
C TRP A 342 -18.64 11.58 4.74
N LEU A 343 -19.26 11.86 5.89
CA LEU A 343 -18.58 12.09 7.16
C LEU A 343 -18.04 10.79 7.77
N ALA A 344 -18.71 9.66 7.56
CA ALA A 344 -18.23 8.36 7.99
C ALA A 344 -17.04 7.84 7.16
N GLY A 345 -16.97 8.23 5.89
CA GLY A 345 -15.81 8.01 5.03
C GLY A 345 -14.56 8.72 5.54
N ASN A 346 -13.40 8.10 5.41
CA ASN A 346 -12.13 8.77 5.73
C ASN A 346 -11.76 9.75 4.58
N PRO A 347 -11.50 11.05 4.86
CA PRO A 347 -11.09 12.01 3.83
C PRO A 347 -9.65 11.82 3.35
N THR A 348 -8.93 10.83 3.87
CA THR A 348 -7.54 10.57 3.53
C THR A 348 -7.33 9.10 3.21
N THR A 349 -6.33 8.79 2.39
CA THR A 349 -5.87 7.42 2.10
C THR A 349 -4.74 7.02 3.04
N ASN A 350 -4.76 7.52 4.29
CA ASN A 350 -3.68 7.25 5.25
C ASN A 350 -3.51 5.74 5.51
N GLY A 351 -4.58 4.96 5.43
CA GLY A 351 -4.54 3.52 5.60
C GLY A 351 -3.68 2.89 4.51
N VAL A 352 -4.01 3.18 3.25
CA VAL A 352 -3.24 2.67 2.10
C VAL A 352 -1.82 3.23 2.08
N GLU A 353 -1.62 4.53 2.34
CA GLU A 353 -0.28 5.13 2.40
C GLU A 353 0.59 4.47 3.49
N GLN A 354 0.01 4.05 4.61
CA GLN A 354 0.71 3.30 5.64
C GLN A 354 1.08 1.89 5.13
N LYS A 355 0.18 1.19 4.44
CA LYS A 355 0.48 -0.12 3.84
C LYS A 355 1.58 -0.04 2.79
N HIS A 356 1.48 0.92 1.89
CA HIS A 356 2.52 1.24 0.92
C HIS A 356 3.85 1.48 1.62
N ARG A 357 3.88 2.24 2.72
CA ARG A 357 5.11 2.49 3.47
C ARG A 357 5.67 1.23 4.12
N ASP A 358 4.82 0.43 4.75
CA ASP A 358 5.22 -0.77 5.48
C ASP A 358 5.80 -1.81 4.51
N ILE A 359 5.15 -2.04 3.36
CA ILE A 359 5.65 -2.98 2.36
C ILE A 359 6.87 -2.47 1.59
N ASN A 360 7.00 -1.16 1.41
CA ASN A 360 8.19 -0.55 0.82
C ASN A 360 9.45 -0.71 1.69
N ARG A 361 9.30 -0.99 2.99
CA ARG A 361 10.44 -1.36 3.86
C ARG A 361 10.97 -2.76 3.56
N ASP A 362 10.12 -3.63 3.02
CA ASP A 362 10.52 -4.96 2.56
C ASP A 362 11.26 -4.91 1.21
N GLY A 363 11.30 -3.75 0.55
CA GLY A 363 12.14 -3.49 -0.63
C GLY A 363 11.47 -2.63 -1.71
N LYS A 364 12.30 -2.08 -2.59
CA LYS A 364 11.89 -1.28 -3.77
C LYS A 364 12.70 -1.69 -5.00
N GLY A 365 12.18 -1.41 -6.19
CA GLY A 365 12.77 -1.82 -7.46
C GLY A 365 12.84 -3.35 -7.59
N LEU A 366 11.82 -4.04 -7.12
CA LEU A 366 11.73 -5.50 -7.10
C LEU A 366 11.44 -6.04 -8.51
N THR A 367 11.79 -7.30 -8.75
CA THR A 367 11.20 -8.10 -9.84
C THR A 367 9.71 -8.32 -9.57
N LEU A 368 8.91 -8.67 -10.59
CA LEU A 368 7.48 -8.92 -10.40
C LEU A 368 7.24 -10.07 -9.41
N LEU A 369 7.95 -11.19 -9.56
CA LEU A 369 7.86 -12.29 -8.59
C LEU A 369 8.34 -11.89 -7.19
N GLY A 370 9.36 -11.04 -7.09
CA GLY A 370 9.78 -10.45 -5.82
C GLY A 370 8.68 -9.61 -5.17
N GLY A 371 7.97 -8.81 -5.97
CA GLY A 371 6.83 -8.01 -5.56
C GLY A 371 5.64 -8.86 -5.09
N ILE A 372 5.27 -9.87 -5.86
CA ILE A 372 4.17 -10.80 -5.55
C ILE A 372 4.47 -11.54 -4.25
N ASN A 373 5.64 -12.18 -4.14
CA ASN A 373 5.99 -12.96 -2.95
C ASN A 373 6.11 -12.09 -1.69
N ARG A 374 6.71 -10.90 -1.78
CA ARG A 374 6.73 -9.98 -0.64
C ARG A 374 5.33 -9.51 -0.25
N GLY A 375 4.44 -9.32 -1.22
CA GLY A 375 3.01 -9.03 -1.00
C GLY A 375 2.34 -10.16 -0.24
N MET A 376 2.47 -11.39 -0.73
CA MET A 376 1.93 -12.59 -0.11
C MET A 376 2.38 -12.73 1.34
N GLN A 377 3.70 -12.59 1.59
CA GLN A 377 4.24 -12.70 2.95
C GLN A 377 3.76 -11.58 3.87
N HIS A 378 3.53 -10.38 3.34
CA HIS A 378 2.94 -9.27 4.10
C HIS A 378 1.49 -9.58 4.49
N ASP A 379 0.69 -10.01 3.53
CA ASP A 379 -0.73 -10.28 3.70
C ASP A 379 -0.96 -11.51 4.62
N ILE A 380 -0.11 -12.54 4.55
CA ILE A 380 -0.11 -13.67 5.51
C ILE A 380 0.14 -13.17 6.94
N ARG A 381 1.15 -12.31 7.15
CA ARG A 381 1.45 -11.77 8.49
C ARG A 381 0.31 -10.91 9.01
N GLU A 382 -0.31 -10.12 8.14
CA GLU A 382 -1.48 -9.32 8.50
C GLU A 382 -2.65 -10.20 8.93
N ARG A 383 -2.95 -11.26 8.15
CA ARG A 383 -3.99 -12.23 8.49
C ARG A 383 -3.73 -12.86 9.86
N SER A 384 -2.54 -13.42 10.07
CA SER A 384 -2.21 -14.08 11.34
C SER A 384 -2.28 -13.11 12.53
N GLN A 385 -1.93 -11.84 12.34
CA GLN A 385 -2.08 -10.82 13.37
C GLN A 385 -3.55 -10.47 13.66
N ALA A 386 -4.41 -10.49 12.64
CA ALA A 386 -5.84 -10.25 12.80
C ALA A 386 -6.50 -11.42 13.53
N GLU A 387 -6.19 -12.66 13.16
CA GLU A 387 -6.66 -13.88 13.84
C GLU A 387 -6.24 -13.90 15.31
N LEU A 388 -4.96 -13.60 15.59
CA LEU A 388 -4.46 -13.55 16.96
C LEU A 388 -5.17 -12.49 17.81
N ALA A 389 -5.48 -11.33 17.23
CA ALA A 389 -6.23 -10.28 17.93
C ALA A 389 -7.69 -10.70 18.21
N ARG A 390 -8.34 -11.39 17.25
CA ARG A 390 -9.73 -11.85 17.40
C ARG A 390 -9.88 -13.00 18.38
N ASN A 391 -8.99 -13.99 18.28
CA ASN A 391 -9.13 -15.25 19.02
C ASN A 391 -8.51 -15.16 20.43
N GLU A 392 -7.37 -14.48 20.55
CA GLU A 392 -6.59 -14.44 21.79
C GLU A 392 -6.57 -13.05 22.45
N GLY A 393 -7.16 -12.03 21.81
CA GLY A 393 -7.10 -10.65 22.30
C GLY A 393 -5.70 -10.02 22.23
N VAL A 394 -4.75 -10.64 21.53
CA VAL A 394 -3.36 -10.17 21.47
C VAL A 394 -3.15 -9.25 20.26
N ASP A 395 -3.08 -7.96 20.56
CA ASP A 395 -2.81 -6.92 19.59
C ASP A 395 -1.33 -6.86 19.16
N SER A 396 -1.06 -6.66 17.86
CA SER A 396 0.30 -6.35 17.35
C SER A 396 0.97 -5.08 17.90
N ARG A 397 0.29 -4.26 18.70
CA ARG A 397 0.84 -3.06 19.34
C ARG A 397 0.27 -2.92 20.75
N TYR A 398 1.09 -2.45 21.69
CA TYR A 398 0.65 -2.14 23.06
C TYR A 398 -0.49 -1.12 23.16
N LYS A 399 -0.69 -0.28 22.13
CA LYS A 399 -1.80 0.67 22.06
C LYS A 399 -2.54 0.51 20.74
N THR A 400 -3.75 0.00 20.85
CA THR A 400 -4.69 -0.18 19.74
C THR A 400 -5.13 1.18 19.20
N SER A 401 -5.34 1.26 17.88
CA SER A 401 -5.73 2.52 17.22
C SER A 401 -7.25 2.72 17.24
N THR A 402 -7.84 2.62 18.42
CA THR A 402 -9.30 2.80 18.62
C THR A 402 -9.76 4.16 18.09
N PRO A 403 -11.03 4.32 17.70
CA PRO A 403 -11.58 5.60 17.24
C PRO A 403 -11.26 6.76 18.19
N ALA A 404 -11.47 6.56 19.49
CA ALA A 404 -11.15 7.54 20.53
C ALA A 404 -9.65 7.89 20.58
N HIS A 405 -8.77 6.87 20.50
CA HIS A 405 -7.32 7.11 20.50
C HIS A 405 -6.87 7.89 19.25
N ARG A 406 -7.43 7.56 18.07
CA ARG A 406 -7.17 8.28 16.83
C ARG A 406 -7.63 9.73 16.91
N GLN A 407 -8.82 9.98 17.45
CA GLN A 407 -9.34 11.33 17.64
C GLN A 407 -8.47 12.15 18.60
N TYR A 408 -8.11 11.58 19.76
CA TYR A 408 -7.18 12.20 20.69
C TYR A 408 -5.85 12.57 20.02
N ARG A 409 -5.25 11.64 19.28
CA ARG A 409 -4.00 11.87 18.54
C ARG A 409 -4.14 12.96 17.48
N ARG A 410 -5.29 13.04 16.80
CA ARG A 410 -5.59 14.09 15.81
C ARG A 410 -5.64 15.46 16.46
N ILE A 411 -6.35 15.60 17.59
CA ILE A 411 -6.43 16.84 18.36
C ILE A 411 -5.03 17.27 18.83
N GLN A 412 -4.27 16.35 19.42
CA GLN A 412 -2.91 16.63 19.88
C GLN A 412 -1.97 17.07 18.74
N ARG A 413 -2.11 16.49 17.55
CA ARG A 413 -1.36 16.93 16.36
C ARG A 413 -1.77 18.33 15.92
N ALA A 414 -3.07 18.64 15.91
CA ALA A 414 -3.57 19.97 15.56
C ALA A 414 -3.00 21.04 16.51
N ILE A 415 -3.05 20.79 17.83
CA ILE A 415 -2.47 21.67 18.85
C ILE A 415 -0.98 21.89 18.60
N ARG A 416 -0.21 20.83 18.33
CA ARG A 416 1.24 20.96 18.06
C ARG A 416 1.53 21.75 16.79
N THR A 417 0.76 21.54 15.73
CA THR A 417 0.91 22.28 14.47
C THR A 417 0.62 23.76 14.71
N GLU A 418 -0.44 24.07 15.45
CA GLU A 418 -0.82 25.44 15.75
C GLU A 418 0.23 26.15 16.61
N LYS A 419 0.73 25.48 17.66
CA LYS A 419 1.86 25.98 18.45
C LYS A 419 3.08 26.29 17.59
N ARG A 420 3.42 25.44 16.60
CA ARG A 420 4.56 25.71 15.70
C ARG A 420 4.32 26.90 14.79
N LYS A 421 3.09 27.11 14.30
CA LYS A 421 2.76 28.29 13.48
C LYS A 421 2.89 29.57 14.31
N LEU A 422 2.30 29.60 15.50
CA LEU A 422 2.40 30.74 16.41
C LEU A 422 3.86 31.07 16.77
N LEU A 423 4.71 30.05 16.95
CA LEU A 423 6.15 30.25 17.18
C LEU A 423 6.87 30.78 15.93
N ALA A 424 6.55 30.28 14.74
CA ALA A 424 7.13 30.75 13.48
C ALA A 424 6.72 32.19 13.14
N ASP A 425 5.47 32.57 13.47
CA ASP A 425 4.98 33.93 13.30
C ASP A 425 5.60 34.87 14.33
N GLY A 426 5.86 34.40 15.56
CA GLY A 426 6.57 35.16 16.60
C GLY A 426 8.06 35.42 16.33
N ASP A 427 8.74 34.51 15.61
CA ASP A 427 10.15 34.65 15.23
C ASP A 427 10.38 35.57 14.01
N SER A 428 9.32 36.02 13.34
CA SER A 428 9.41 36.95 12.21
C SER A 428 9.80 38.39 12.61
N GLY A 429 10.00 38.66 13.91
CA GLY A 429 10.37 39.97 14.47
C GLY A 429 11.86 40.21 14.74
N VAL A 430 12.75 39.22 14.63
CA VAL A 430 14.20 39.44 14.86
C VAL A 430 15.03 38.62 13.87
N ASN A 431 15.64 39.27 12.88
CA ASN A 431 16.64 38.65 12.01
C ASN A 431 18.04 38.78 12.64
N PRO A 432 18.74 37.68 12.98
CA PRO A 432 20.19 37.66 12.98
C PRO A 432 20.74 37.04 11.67
N PRO A 433 21.98 37.36 11.28
CA PRO A 433 22.48 37.05 9.95
C PRO A 433 22.68 35.55 9.71
N LYS A 434 22.40 35.12 8.47
CA LYS A 434 22.55 33.75 7.97
C LYS A 434 23.96 33.19 8.21
N ALA A 435 24.09 32.28 9.19
CA ALA A 435 25.25 31.39 9.30
C ALA A 435 25.01 30.11 8.49
N LYS A 436 26.00 29.76 7.66
CA LYS A 436 26.05 28.57 6.80
C LYS A 436 25.86 27.28 7.63
N ARG A 437 25.03 26.35 7.12
CA ARG A 437 24.94 24.97 7.64
C ARG A 437 26.30 24.27 7.45
N SER A 438 27.02 24.06 8.54
CA SER A 438 28.05 23.02 8.66
C SER A 438 27.53 21.88 9.56
N ALA A 439 28.13 20.71 9.37
CA ALA A 439 27.66 19.38 9.78
C ALA A 439 27.25 19.26 11.27
N ALA A 440 26.16 18.53 11.51
CA ALA A 440 25.74 18.13 12.84
C ALA A 440 26.60 16.97 13.37
N ALA A 441 27.34 17.23 14.45
CA ALA A 441 27.88 16.22 15.36
C ALA A 441 26.78 15.73 16.33
N PRO A 442 26.87 14.49 16.86
CA PRO A 442 25.80 13.87 17.64
C PRO A 442 25.78 14.42 19.07
N THR A 443 24.64 14.98 19.50
CA THR A 443 24.45 15.45 20.88
C THR A 443 24.01 14.30 21.78
N ALA A 444 24.81 14.07 22.83
CA ALA A 444 24.60 13.10 23.89
C ALA A 444 23.28 13.34 24.64
N ARG A 445 22.61 12.24 25.03
CA ARG A 445 21.47 12.24 25.96
C ARG A 445 21.95 12.66 27.35
N ALA A 446 21.45 13.79 27.83
CA ALA A 446 21.57 14.18 29.23
C ALA A 446 20.71 13.25 30.11
N VAL A 447 21.37 12.56 31.03
CA VAL A 447 20.78 11.85 32.17
C VAL A 447 20.27 12.91 33.14
N CYS A 448 18.98 12.87 33.47
CA CYS A 448 18.43 13.67 34.55
C CYS A 448 18.32 12.78 35.79
N THR A 449 19.26 12.98 36.71
CA THR A 449 19.21 12.49 38.08
C THR A 449 18.20 13.31 38.87
N SER A 450 17.23 12.65 39.50
CA SER A 450 16.55 13.20 40.67
C SER A 450 16.47 12.13 41.75
N SER A 451 16.83 12.56 42.94
CA SER A 451 17.19 11.79 44.12
C SER A 451 16.00 11.18 44.85
N SER A 452 16.31 10.04 45.47
CA SER A 452 15.52 9.21 46.38
C SER A 452 14.71 9.94 47.45
N THR A 453 13.52 9.44 47.73
CA THR A 453 13.14 9.01 49.08
C THR A 453 12.44 7.66 48.99
N ALA A 454 13.02 6.68 49.66
CA ALA A 454 12.57 5.30 49.71
C ALA A 454 11.44 5.15 50.73
N VAL A 455 10.38 4.45 50.35
CA VAL A 455 9.53 3.72 51.30
C VAL A 455 9.42 2.29 50.76
N ASN A 456 9.99 1.38 51.54
CA ASN A 456 9.98 -0.07 51.31
C ASN A 456 8.55 -0.60 51.22
N ASN A 457 8.24 -1.34 50.16
CA ASN A 457 7.25 -2.41 50.19
C ASN A 457 7.57 -3.41 49.09
N THR A 458 8.21 -4.52 49.48
CA THR A 458 8.33 -5.73 48.69
C THR A 458 6.95 -6.40 48.61
N PRO A 459 6.60 -7.00 47.45
CA PRO A 459 6.42 -8.44 47.52
C PRO A 459 7.12 -9.18 46.37
N SER A 460 7.86 -10.20 46.81
CA SER A 460 8.40 -11.34 46.10
C SER A 460 7.35 -12.03 45.22
N TYR A 461 7.57 -12.15 43.91
CA TYR A 461 7.21 -13.33 43.10
C TYR A 461 8.10 -13.38 41.84
N LEU A 462 9.32 -13.88 41.99
CA LEU A 462 10.12 -14.42 40.89
C LEU A 462 10.32 -15.91 41.14
N THR A 463 9.40 -16.72 40.63
CA THR A 463 9.62 -18.14 40.36
C THR A 463 8.84 -18.50 39.11
N THR A 464 9.47 -18.37 37.96
CA THR A 464 9.03 -19.05 36.74
C THR A 464 10.18 -19.91 36.26
N VAL A 465 10.02 -21.20 36.50
CA VAL A 465 10.83 -22.29 35.95
C VAL A 465 10.84 -22.15 34.41
N PRO A 466 11.97 -22.35 33.72
CA PRO A 466 11.99 -22.36 32.26
C PRO A 466 11.15 -23.53 31.73
N ILE A 467 10.24 -23.24 30.80
CA ILE A 467 9.47 -24.25 30.07
C ILE A 467 10.44 -24.92 29.07
N PRO A 468 10.61 -26.26 29.07
CA PRO A 468 11.42 -26.94 28.07
C PRO A 468 10.68 -26.99 26.74
N VAL A 469 11.32 -26.48 25.68
CA VAL A 469 10.87 -26.67 24.29
C VAL A 469 11.44 -27.99 23.81
N HIS A 470 10.67 -29.07 23.90
CA HIS A 470 10.97 -30.31 23.18
C HIS A 470 10.26 -30.28 21.83
N ALA A 471 11.03 -30.06 20.76
CA ALA A 471 10.66 -30.44 19.41
C ALA A 471 11.32 -31.80 19.13
N GLU A 472 10.55 -32.88 19.16
CA GLU A 472 11.03 -34.18 18.70
C GLU A 472 11.13 -34.16 17.17
N PHE A 473 12.37 -34.14 16.68
CA PHE A 473 12.68 -34.49 15.30
C PHE A 473 12.73 -36.02 15.21
N ALA A 474 11.76 -36.63 14.52
CA ALA A 474 11.86 -38.02 14.09
C ALA A 474 12.92 -38.12 12.98
N GLN A 475 14.01 -38.86 13.23
CA GLN A 475 14.94 -39.31 12.20
C GLN A 475 14.54 -40.69 11.67
N PRO A 476 14.86 -41.01 10.40
CA PRO A 476 14.39 -42.20 9.70
C PRO A 476 15.21 -43.44 10.09
N SER A 477 14.53 -44.58 10.25
CA SER A 477 15.16 -45.88 10.47
C SER A 477 15.74 -46.44 9.16
N GLU A 478 17.05 -46.56 9.09
CA GLU A 478 17.74 -47.54 8.25
C GLU A 478 17.53 -48.94 8.83
N LEU A 479 17.03 -49.87 8.03
CA LEU A 479 17.22 -51.31 8.24
C LEU A 479 17.48 -51.95 6.89
N THR A 480 18.76 -52.21 6.63
CA THR A 480 19.24 -53.26 5.74
C THR A 480 19.10 -54.61 6.43
N GLU A 481 18.39 -55.54 5.79
CA GLU A 481 18.87 -56.88 5.44
C GLU A 481 18.18 -57.31 4.14
#